data_AF-A0A6L4A9M2-F1
#
_entry.id   AF-A0A6L4A9M2-F1
#
_cell.length_a   1.000
_cell.length_b   1.000
_cell.length_c   1.000
_cell.angle_alpha   90.00
_cell.angle_beta   90.00
_cell.angle_gamma   90.00
#
_symmetry.space_group_name_H-M   'P 1'
#
loop_
_entity.id
_entity.type
_entity.pdbx_description
1 polymer ?
#
loop_
_entity_poly.entity_id
_entity_poly.type
_entity_poly.pdbx_seq_one_letter_code
_entity_poly.pdbx_strand_id
1 'polypeptide(L)'
;GEHPLICGADVNNWAAMGDLAKQHGAALVVVADTLDGLTDLAEKLKDKGVNDLVLAPSSHDLGATLTLNTQIRRLALKKNFRPLGYPIMTLHAADPAYEAMLAAQAIAKYAGFIVLGHFQPEVVYPLLVLRENIYTDPQKPIQVKPGLYEINNPKADDPVLVTTNFSITYFSVANEVEGSGLPAWLLVTDAEGMSVLTAWAAGKFDAERIAKAVKEFGVADKVSRKRIVIPGHVAVLSGELEEELHGWEIRVGPREAVDIPAFMKKVLA
;
A
#
# COMPACT_ATOMS: atom_id res chain seq x y z
N GLY A 1 -18.50 10.88 -21.09
CA GLY A 1 -17.52 11.16 -22.16
C GLY A 1 -16.17 11.21 -21.52
N GLU A 2 -15.13 10.72 -22.19
CA GLU A 2 -13.75 10.79 -21.70
C GLU A 2 -13.24 12.24 -21.83
N HIS A 3 -12.52 12.73 -20.81
CA HIS A 3 -11.87 14.04 -20.84
C HIS A 3 -10.35 13.82 -21.00
N PRO A 4 -9.79 14.06 -22.19
CA PRO A 4 -8.37 13.82 -22.41
C PRO A 4 -7.50 14.86 -21.69
N LEU A 5 -6.30 14.45 -21.29
CA LEU A 5 -5.22 15.35 -20.90
C LEU A 5 -4.41 15.67 -22.17
N ILE A 6 -4.45 16.92 -22.62
CA ILE A 6 -3.64 17.39 -23.76
C ILE A 6 -2.22 17.62 -23.25
N CYS A 7 -1.25 16.95 -23.85
CA CYS A 7 0.13 16.99 -23.40
C CYS A 7 1.01 17.91 -24.26
N GLY A 8 1.69 18.88 -23.63
CA GLY A 8 2.84 19.57 -24.22
C GLY A 8 2.60 21.01 -24.70
N ALA A 9 2.21 21.91 -23.78
CA ALA A 9 2.27 23.36 -24.01
C ALA A 9 3.62 23.93 -23.54
N ASP A 10 4.43 24.44 -24.46
CA ASP A 10 5.73 25.09 -24.19
C ASP A 10 5.71 26.56 -24.65
N VAL A 11 6.86 27.25 -24.54
CA VAL A 11 7.01 28.65 -24.95
C VAL A 11 6.67 28.91 -26.42
N ASN A 12 6.78 27.89 -27.28
CA ASN A 12 6.59 28.03 -28.72
C ASN A 12 5.14 27.82 -29.14
N ASN A 13 4.37 27.02 -28.40
CA ASN A 13 3.04 26.58 -28.83
C ASN A 13 1.90 26.85 -27.83
N TRP A 14 2.17 27.40 -26.64
CA TRP A 14 1.18 27.54 -25.56
C TRP A 14 -0.13 28.20 -25.98
N ALA A 15 -0.08 29.19 -26.88
CA ALA A 15 -1.26 29.92 -27.32
C ALA A 15 -2.22 29.01 -28.12
N ALA A 16 -1.69 28.26 -29.09
CA ALA A 16 -2.48 27.34 -29.91
C ALA A 16 -2.98 26.15 -29.07
N MET A 17 -2.13 25.61 -28.19
CA MET A 17 -2.51 24.52 -27.28
C MET A 17 -3.57 24.97 -26.27
N GLY A 18 -3.50 26.21 -25.79
CA GLY A 18 -4.51 26.80 -24.92
C GLY A 18 -5.86 27.00 -25.61
N ASP A 19 -5.88 27.41 -26.89
CA ASP A 19 -7.12 27.50 -27.68
C ASP A 19 -7.76 26.12 -27.86
N LEU A 20 -6.95 25.10 -28.19
CA LEU A 20 -7.42 23.72 -28.31
C LEU A 20 -8.01 23.19 -27.00
N ALA A 21 -7.29 23.38 -25.88
CA ALA A 21 -7.76 22.97 -24.56
C ALA A 21 -9.08 23.65 -24.18
N LYS A 22 -9.20 24.95 -24.45
CA LYS A 22 -10.42 25.72 -24.19
C LYS A 22 -11.59 25.28 -25.06
N GLN A 23 -11.36 25.05 -26.35
CA GLN A 23 -12.39 24.59 -27.29
C GLN A 23 -13.03 23.27 -26.84
N HIS A 24 -12.22 22.38 -26.26
CA HIS A 24 -12.66 21.04 -25.88
C HIS A 24 -12.91 20.86 -24.38
N GLY A 25 -12.71 21.90 -23.56
CA GLY A 25 -12.80 21.80 -22.10
C GLY A 25 -11.88 20.71 -21.53
N ALA A 26 -10.67 20.60 -22.08
CA ALA A 26 -9.68 19.59 -21.74
C ALA A 26 -8.59 20.16 -20.82
N ALA A 27 -8.03 19.31 -19.96
CA ALA A 27 -6.87 19.68 -19.16
C ALA A 27 -5.62 19.78 -20.04
N LEU A 28 -4.68 20.66 -19.68
CA LEU A 28 -3.48 20.94 -20.47
C LEU A 28 -2.20 20.83 -19.63
N VAL A 29 -1.23 20.08 -20.15
CA VAL A 29 0.11 19.98 -19.57
C VAL A 29 0.97 21.16 -20.02
N VAL A 30 1.56 21.85 -19.06
CA VAL A 30 2.54 22.92 -19.26
C VAL A 30 3.94 22.37 -19.08
N VAL A 31 4.81 22.53 -20.07
CA VAL A 31 6.17 22.01 -20.09
C VAL A 31 7.17 23.16 -20.11
N ALA A 32 8.11 23.15 -19.15
CA ALA A 32 9.26 24.05 -19.14
C ALA A 32 10.41 23.49 -18.28
N ASP A 33 11.62 24.00 -18.53
CA ASP A 33 12.85 23.57 -17.86
C ASP A 33 13.04 24.21 -16.48
N THR A 34 12.35 25.35 -16.23
CA THR A 34 12.55 26.18 -15.04
C THR A 34 11.23 26.51 -14.35
N LEU A 35 11.32 26.86 -13.06
CA LEU A 35 10.14 27.32 -12.30
C LEU A 35 9.53 28.60 -12.89
N ASP A 36 10.37 29.51 -13.37
CA ASP A 36 9.92 30.76 -13.97
C ASP A 36 9.19 30.51 -15.29
N GLY A 37 9.70 29.59 -16.12
CA GLY A 37 9.03 29.18 -17.35
C GLY A 37 7.67 28.52 -17.09
N LEU A 38 7.59 27.62 -16.10
CA LEU A 38 6.32 27.00 -15.70
C LEU A 38 5.32 28.06 -15.19
N THR A 39 5.79 29.02 -14.41
CA THR A 39 4.99 30.10 -13.83
C THR A 39 4.42 31.00 -14.93
N ASP A 40 5.28 31.51 -15.82
CA ASP A 40 4.89 32.41 -16.93
C ASP A 40 3.86 31.74 -17.85
N LEU A 41 4.08 30.49 -18.23
CA LEU A 41 3.14 29.74 -19.07
C LEU A 41 1.82 29.47 -18.35
N ALA A 42 1.84 29.10 -17.06
CA ALA A 42 0.63 28.86 -16.30
C ALA A 42 -0.22 30.15 -16.15
N GLU A 43 0.40 31.30 -15.94
CA GLU A 43 -0.28 32.59 -15.88
C GLU A 43 -0.89 32.96 -17.24
N LYS A 44 -0.12 32.87 -18.32
CA LYS A 44 -0.60 33.13 -19.70
C LYS A 44 -1.78 32.25 -20.10
N LEU A 45 -1.73 30.96 -19.77
CA LEU A 45 -2.81 30.02 -20.06
C LEU A 45 -4.06 30.30 -19.22
N LYS A 46 -3.87 30.68 -17.95
CA LYS A 46 -4.96 31.09 -17.07
C LYS A 46 -5.65 32.36 -17.55
N ASP A 47 -4.90 33.37 -17.97
CA ASP A 47 -5.45 34.61 -18.54
C ASP A 47 -6.26 34.35 -19.83
N LYS A 48 -5.88 33.30 -20.58
CA LYS A 48 -6.63 32.82 -21.75
C LYS A 48 -7.90 32.02 -21.38
N GLY A 49 -8.08 31.70 -20.10
CA GLY A 49 -9.23 30.99 -19.54
C GLY A 49 -9.05 29.47 -19.40
N VAL A 50 -7.82 28.96 -19.51
CA VAL A 50 -7.50 27.54 -19.27
C VAL A 50 -7.07 27.36 -17.81
N ASN A 51 -7.94 26.78 -16.99
CA ASN A 51 -7.70 26.62 -15.55
C ASN A 51 -7.23 25.22 -15.16
N ASP A 52 -7.56 24.20 -15.96
CA ASP A 52 -7.18 22.81 -15.69
C ASP A 52 -5.79 22.53 -16.24
N LEU A 53 -4.78 22.84 -15.43
CA LEU A 53 -3.37 22.70 -15.80
C LEU A 53 -2.69 21.56 -15.04
N VAL A 54 -1.68 20.97 -15.67
CA VAL A 54 -0.73 20.03 -15.06
C VAL A 54 0.68 20.51 -15.38
N LEU A 55 1.56 20.60 -14.39
CA LEU A 55 2.92 21.10 -14.58
C LEU A 55 3.88 19.94 -14.87
N ALA A 56 4.65 20.04 -15.93
CA ALA A 56 5.65 19.04 -16.29
C ALA A 56 7.02 19.71 -16.42
N PRO A 57 7.84 19.69 -15.36
CA PRO A 57 9.26 19.98 -15.50
C PRO A 57 9.88 19.03 -16.54
N SER A 58 10.57 19.58 -17.52
CA SER A 58 11.19 18.81 -18.63
C SER A 58 12.46 18.05 -18.23
N SER A 59 12.99 18.31 -17.03
CA SER A 59 14.22 17.67 -16.55
C SER A 59 14.04 16.15 -16.39
N HIS A 60 15.07 15.39 -16.77
CA HIS A 60 15.13 13.93 -16.60
C HIS A 60 16.21 13.47 -15.62
N ASP A 61 16.96 14.40 -15.03
CA ASP A 61 17.95 14.10 -13.98
C ASP A 61 17.28 13.93 -12.60
N LEU A 62 17.77 12.98 -11.80
CA LEU A 62 17.24 12.70 -10.45
C LEU A 62 17.35 13.92 -9.52
N GLY A 63 18.47 14.64 -9.53
CA GLY A 63 18.70 15.79 -8.66
C GLY A 63 17.84 16.99 -9.04
N ALA A 64 17.77 17.29 -10.33
CA ALA A 64 16.97 18.37 -10.86
C ALA A 64 15.46 18.12 -10.70
N THR A 65 14.97 16.91 -11.00
CA THR A 65 13.54 16.55 -10.80
C THR A 65 13.13 16.61 -9.34
N LEU A 66 13.95 16.08 -8.42
CA LEU A 66 13.71 16.17 -6.98
C LEU A 66 13.59 17.63 -6.53
N THR A 67 14.50 18.47 -7.00
CA THR A 67 14.55 19.90 -6.66
C THR A 67 13.31 20.61 -7.17
N LEU A 68 12.98 20.48 -8.46
CA LEU A 68 11.84 21.15 -9.08
C LEU A 68 10.52 20.71 -8.44
N ASN A 69 10.28 19.40 -8.29
CA ASN A 69 9.04 18.91 -7.67
C ASN A 69 8.88 19.40 -6.23
N THR A 70 9.99 19.43 -5.48
CA THR A 70 9.97 19.93 -4.10
C THR A 70 9.67 21.41 -4.03
N GLN A 71 10.27 22.22 -4.91
CA GLN A 71 10.01 23.67 -4.95
C GLN A 71 8.58 23.97 -5.35
N ILE A 72 8.07 23.34 -6.42
CA ILE A 72 6.68 23.48 -6.86
C ILE A 72 5.72 23.19 -5.71
N ARG A 73 5.85 22.02 -5.07
CA ARG A 73 4.99 21.62 -3.95
C ARG A 73 5.10 22.57 -2.76
N ARG A 74 6.31 23.00 -2.38
CA ARG A 74 6.52 23.89 -1.24
C ARG A 74 6.01 25.30 -1.49
N LEU A 75 6.24 25.86 -2.67
CA LEU A 75 5.77 27.20 -3.02
C LEU A 75 4.24 27.24 -3.08
N ALA A 76 3.61 26.23 -3.68
CA ALA A 76 2.16 26.10 -3.71
C ALA A 76 1.55 26.04 -2.30
N LEU A 77 2.08 25.20 -1.40
CA LEU A 77 1.49 24.97 -0.08
C LEU A 77 1.92 25.99 0.99
N LYS A 78 3.20 26.38 1.04
CA LYS A 78 3.74 27.22 2.12
C LYS A 78 3.73 28.70 1.80
N LYS A 79 3.72 29.07 0.52
CA LYS A 79 3.71 30.46 0.07
C LYS A 79 2.42 30.84 -0.66
N ASN A 80 1.47 29.92 -0.79
CA ASN A 80 0.23 30.11 -1.57
C ASN A 80 0.53 30.62 -2.99
N PHE A 81 1.64 30.21 -3.58
CA PHE A 81 2.07 30.68 -4.89
C PHE A 81 1.24 29.99 -5.98
N ARG A 82 0.13 30.64 -6.35
CA ARG A 82 -0.93 30.09 -7.21
C ARG A 82 -0.47 29.59 -8.58
N PRO A 83 0.48 30.22 -9.30
CA PRO A 83 0.92 29.74 -10.61
C PRO A 83 1.48 28.30 -10.58
N LEU A 84 2.00 27.86 -9.42
CA LEU A 84 2.52 26.50 -9.22
C LEU A 84 1.52 25.59 -8.48
N GLY A 85 0.28 26.04 -8.29
CA GLY A 85 -0.76 25.37 -7.52
C GLY A 85 -1.46 24.20 -8.22
N TYR A 86 -0.76 23.48 -9.09
CA TYR A 86 -1.33 22.44 -9.94
C TYR A 86 -0.63 21.08 -9.71
N PRO A 87 -1.25 19.95 -10.09
CA PRO A 87 -0.59 18.65 -10.09
C PRO A 87 0.68 18.64 -10.95
N ILE A 88 1.64 17.80 -10.58
CA ILE A 88 2.89 17.63 -11.31
C ILE A 88 2.81 16.35 -12.15
N MET A 89 3.25 16.40 -13.40
CA MET A 89 3.48 15.23 -14.23
C MET A 89 4.96 15.05 -14.51
N THR A 90 5.45 13.83 -14.38
CA THR A 90 6.78 13.44 -14.82
C THR A 90 6.68 12.68 -16.13
N LEU A 91 7.25 13.25 -17.19
CA LEU A 91 7.39 12.62 -18.51
C LEU A 91 8.74 11.93 -18.57
N HIS A 92 8.77 10.60 -18.59
CA HIS A 92 10.02 9.86 -18.74
C HIS A 92 10.22 9.47 -20.20
N ALA A 93 11.23 10.07 -20.83
CA ALA A 93 11.94 9.49 -21.97
C ALA A 93 13.36 9.10 -21.50
N ALA A 94 13.45 8.55 -20.29
CA ALA A 94 14.72 8.23 -19.68
C ALA A 94 15.31 6.96 -20.28
N ASP A 95 16.64 6.83 -20.16
CA ASP A 95 17.32 5.56 -20.31
C ASP A 95 16.55 4.48 -19.53
N PRO A 96 16.17 3.35 -20.15
CA PRO A 96 15.49 2.25 -19.48
C PRO A 96 16.17 1.81 -18.17
N ALA A 97 17.49 2.01 -18.06
CA ALA A 97 18.25 1.70 -16.86
C ALA A 97 17.83 2.52 -15.62
N TYR A 98 17.32 3.75 -15.79
CA TYR A 98 16.98 4.65 -14.69
C TYR A 98 15.48 4.92 -14.54
N GLU A 99 14.66 4.47 -15.49
CA GLU A 99 13.22 4.75 -15.52
C GLU A 99 12.51 4.31 -14.22
N ALA A 100 12.80 3.12 -13.72
CA ALA A 100 12.23 2.61 -12.47
C ALA A 100 12.59 3.49 -11.26
N MET A 101 13.84 3.98 -11.21
CA MET A 101 14.32 4.84 -10.11
C MET A 101 13.67 6.22 -10.16
N LEU A 102 13.56 6.82 -11.34
CA LEU A 102 12.89 8.10 -11.56
C LEU A 102 11.40 8.01 -11.22
N ALA A 103 10.73 6.94 -11.63
CA ALA A 103 9.34 6.67 -11.29
C ALA A 103 9.15 6.49 -9.78
N ALA A 104 10.01 5.73 -9.11
CA ALA A 104 9.97 5.56 -7.65
C ALA A 104 10.16 6.89 -6.92
N GLN A 105 11.11 7.73 -7.37
CA GLN A 105 11.29 9.08 -6.84
C GLN A 105 10.04 9.94 -7.07
N ALA A 106 9.45 9.91 -8.27
CA ALA A 106 8.26 10.66 -8.60
C ALA A 106 7.07 10.30 -7.71
N ILE A 107 6.86 9.00 -7.44
CA ILE A 107 5.85 8.50 -6.48
C ILE A 107 6.08 9.12 -5.10
N ALA A 108 7.31 9.06 -4.60
CA ALA A 108 7.66 9.56 -3.26
C ALA A 108 7.73 11.10 -3.18
N LYS A 109 7.87 11.80 -4.31
CA LYS A 109 8.16 13.24 -4.41
C LYS A 109 7.19 13.95 -5.34
N TYR A 110 5.94 13.92 -4.91
CA TYR A 110 4.87 14.87 -5.26
C TYR A 110 4.35 14.83 -6.71
N ALA A 111 4.80 13.89 -7.54
CA ALA A 111 4.20 13.71 -8.86
C ALA A 111 2.76 13.19 -8.70
N GLY A 112 1.82 13.81 -9.41
CA GLY A 112 0.45 13.35 -9.54
C GLY A 112 0.26 12.41 -10.73
N PHE A 113 1.05 12.60 -11.79
CA PHE A 113 1.05 11.74 -12.98
C PHE A 113 2.47 11.29 -13.30
N ILE A 114 2.63 10.01 -13.67
CA ILE A 114 3.90 9.40 -14.02
C ILE A 114 3.68 8.65 -15.33
N VAL A 115 4.37 9.09 -16.39
CA VAL A 115 4.37 8.39 -17.68
C VAL A 115 5.62 7.54 -17.74
N LEU A 116 5.45 6.25 -18.04
CA LEU A 116 6.52 5.29 -18.28
C LEU A 116 6.63 5.05 -19.79
N GLY A 117 7.84 5.04 -20.32
CA GLY A 117 8.16 4.67 -21.69
C GLY A 117 8.12 3.15 -21.92
N HIS A 118 8.40 2.34 -20.89
CA HIS A 118 8.39 0.88 -20.99
C HIS A 118 7.46 0.24 -19.96
N PHE A 119 6.68 -0.74 -20.43
CA PHE A 119 5.87 -1.59 -19.57
C PHE A 119 6.55 -2.96 -19.40
N GLN A 120 7.07 -3.22 -18.21
CA GLN A 120 7.58 -4.52 -17.79
C GLN A 120 6.91 -4.89 -16.46
N PRO A 121 6.16 -6.02 -16.36
CA PRO A 121 5.47 -6.41 -15.13
C PRO A 121 6.36 -6.41 -13.89
N GLU A 122 7.60 -6.87 -14.02
CA GLU A 122 8.62 -6.93 -12.98
C GLU A 122 9.07 -5.54 -12.48
N VAL A 123 8.93 -4.50 -13.29
CA VAL A 123 9.21 -3.09 -12.93
C VAL A 123 7.95 -2.40 -12.40
N VAL A 124 6.80 -2.66 -13.03
CA VAL A 124 5.53 -2.00 -12.68
C VAL A 124 5.02 -2.48 -11.33
N TYR A 125 5.14 -3.77 -11.01
CA TYR A 125 4.69 -4.33 -9.73
C TYR A 125 5.30 -3.61 -8.50
N PRO A 126 6.63 -3.48 -8.35
CA PRO A 126 7.21 -2.77 -7.22
C PRO A 126 6.84 -1.28 -7.19
N LEU A 127 6.61 -0.63 -8.33
CA LEU A 127 6.13 0.76 -8.37
C LEU A 127 4.70 0.89 -7.86
N LEU A 128 3.81 -0.05 -8.21
CA LEU A 128 2.44 -0.08 -7.70
C LEU A 128 2.42 -0.33 -6.19
N VAL A 129 3.26 -1.26 -5.70
CA VAL A 129 3.43 -1.52 -4.26
C VAL A 129 3.96 -0.28 -3.53
N LEU A 130 4.99 0.38 -4.08
CA LEU A 130 5.52 1.62 -3.50
C LEU A 130 4.46 2.72 -3.43
N ARG A 131 3.66 2.88 -4.49
CA ARG A 131 2.56 3.85 -4.52
C ARG A 131 1.54 3.54 -3.44
N GLU A 132 1.09 2.30 -3.31
CA GLU A 132 0.14 1.90 -2.27
C GLU A 132 0.69 2.21 -0.88
N ASN A 133 1.95 1.86 -0.62
CA ASN A 133 2.60 2.10 0.66
C ASN A 133 2.73 3.60 1.00
N ILE A 134 3.16 4.44 0.05
CA ILE A 134 3.35 5.88 0.28
C ILE A 134 2.01 6.62 0.49
N TYR A 135 0.96 6.18 -0.19
CA TYR A 135 -0.35 6.84 -0.15
C TYR A 135 -1.34 6.22 0.86
N THR A 136 -0.92 5.20 1.62
CA THR A 136 -1.68 4.68 2.76
C THR A 136 -1.80 5.73 3.87
N ASP A 137 -2.99 5.88 4.46
CA ASP A 137 -3.20 6.78 5.60
C ASP A 137 -2.34 6.33 6.79
N PRO A 138 -1.32 7.10 7.21
CA PRO A 138 -0.42 6.68 8.27
C PRO A 138 -1.10 6.64 9.64
N GLN A 139 -2.29 7.22 9.80
CA GLN A 139 -3.05 7.21 11.06
C GLN A 139 -3.98 6.02 11.17
N LYS A 140 -4.25 5.31 10.08
CA LYS A 140 -5.18 4.18 10.02
C LYS A 140 -4.50 2.97 9.41
N PRO A 141 -4.02 2.02 10.24
CA PRO A 141 -3.50 0.76 9.73
C PRO A 141 -4.54 0.08 8.84
N ILE A 142 -4.10 -0.53 7.74
CA ILE A 142 -4.98 -1.37 6.92
C ILE A 142 -5.26 -2.65 7.71
N GLN A 143 -6.52 -2.87 8.04
CA GLN A 143 -6.95 -3.99 8.88
C GLN A 143 -7.81 -4.98 8.09
N VAL A 144 -7.68 -6.25 8.45
CA VAL A 144 -8.61 -7.30 8.04
C VAL A 144 -9.70 -7.40 9.09
N LYS A 145 -10.93 -7.77 8.70
CA LYS A 145 -12.01 -7.92 9.68
C LYS A 145 -11.65 -9.07 10.66
N PRO A 146 -11.68 -8.87 11.99
CA PRO A 146 -11.53 -9.97 12.93
C PRO A 146 -12.57 -11.07 12.68
N GLY A 147 -12.15 -12.32 12.79
CA GLY A 147 -13.01 -13.46 12.48
C GLY A 147 -12.25 -14.76 12.29
N LEU A 148 -13.01 -15.83 12.03
CA LEU A 148 -12.47 -17.13 11.66
C LEU A 148 -12.56 -17.31 10.13
N TYR A 149 -11.41 -17.47 9.49
CA TYR A 149 -11.30 -17.60 8.05
C TYR A 149 -11.01 -19.05 7.64
N GLU A 150 -11.60 -19.47 6.54
CA GLU A 150 -11.40 -20.78 5.93
C GLU A 150 -10.33 -20.68 4.85
N ILE A 151 -9.20 -21.39 5.02
CA ILE A 151 -8.16 -21.47 4.00
C ILE A 151 -8.10 -22.91 3.48
N ASN A 152 -8.19 -23.08 2.15
CA ASN A 152 -8.17 -24.37 1.46
C ASN A 152 -9.25 -25.38 1.93
N ASN A 153 -10.46 -24.89 2.26
CA ASN A 153 -11.63 -25.70 2.66
C ASN A 153 -11.35 -26.60 3.89
N PRO A 154 -11.07 -26.02 5.07
CA PRO A 154 -10.72 -26.79 6.24
C PRO A 154 -11.89 -27.62 6.79
N LYS A 155 -11.55 -28.77 7.35
CA LYS A 155 -12.43 -29.72 8.04
C LYS A 155 -12.30 -29.55 9.56
N ALA A 156 -13.11 -30.30 10.29
CA ALA A 156 -13.13 -30.23 11.75
C ALA A 156 -11.84 -30.74 12.41
N ASP A 157 -11.03 -31.55 11.74
CA ASP A 157 -9.76 -32.07 12.26
C ASP A 157 -8.54 -31.24 11.87
N ASP A 158 -8.72 -30.24 11.00
CA ASP A 158 -7.68 -29.33 10.54
C ASP A 158 -7.31 -28.28 11.61
N PRO A 159 -6.06 -27.77 11.60
CA PRO A 159 -5.56 -26.92 12.67
C PRO A 159 -6.18 -25.52 12.65
N VAL A 160 -6.27 -24.91 13.84
CA VAL A 160 -6.57 -23.48 14.01
C VAL A 160 -5.27 -22.72 14.22
N LEU A 161 -4.95 -21.82 13.29
CA LEU A 161 -3.82 -20.89 13.39
C LEU A 161 -4.31 -19.53 13.89
N VAL A 162 -3.55 -18.87 14.74
CA VAL A 162 -3.89 -17.53 15.26
C VAL A 162 -2.98 -16.48 14.65
N THR A 163 -3.56 -15.35 14.26
CA THR A 163 -2.84 -14.15 13.85
C THR A 163 -3.58 -12.88 14.29
N THR A 164 -3.00 -11.72 14.03
CA THR A 164 -3.64 -10.42 14.29
C THR A 164 -4.37 -9.90 13.06
N ASN A 165 -5.24 -8.90 13.27
CA ASN A 165 -5.98 -8.23 12.20
C ASN A 165 -5.19 -7.18 11.41
N PHE A 166 -3.87 -7.07 11.58
CA PHE A 166 -3.04 -6.24 10.71
C PHE A 166 -2.91 -6.90 9.33
N SER A 167 -3.29 -6.20 8.26
CA SER A 167 -3.36 -6.77 6.90
C SER A 167 -2.07 -7.45 6.45
N ILE A 168 -0.90 -6.85 6.67
CA ILE A 168 0.38 -7.44 6.27
C ILE A 168 0.62 -8.74 7.03
N THR A 169 0.39 -8.76 8.35
CA THR A 169 0.52 -9.98 9.16
C THR A 169 -0.48 -11.05 8.75
N TYR A 170 -1.74 -10.69 8.48
CA TYR A 170 -2.75 -11.60 7.98
C TYR A 170 -2.33 -12.24 6.66
N PHE A 171 -1.98 -11.44 5.65
CA PHE A 171 -1.62 -11.96 4.32
C PHE A 171 -0.29 -12.73 4.34
N SER A 172 0.65 -12.38 5.21
CA SER A 172 1.85 -13.19 5.44
C SER A 172 1.52 -14.62 5.91
N VAL A 173 0.50 -14.80 6.74
CA VAL A 173 0.08 -16.13 7.21
C VAL A 173 -0.82 -16.81 6.20
N ALA A 174 -1.86 -16.12 5.72
CA ALA A 174 -2.86 -16.66 4.81
C ALA A 174 -2.24 -17.16 3.51
N ASN A 175 -1.32 -16.39 2.90
CA ASN A 175 -0.71 -16.76 1.62
C ASN A 175 0.20 -17.98 1.73
N GLU A 176 0.92 -18.15 2.85
CA GLU A 176 1.78 -19.31 3.07
C GLU A 176 0.95 -20.59 3.25
N VAL A 177 -0.17 -20.49 3.98
CA VAL A 177 -1.11 -21.60 4.15
C VAL A 177 -1.78 -21.92 2.82
N GLU A 178 -2.32 -20.91 2.13
CA GLU A 178 -2.99 -21.05 0.82
C GLU A 178 -2.06 -21.67 -0.21
N GLY A 179 -0.87 -21.09 -0.40
CA GLY A 179 0.13 -21.54 -1.37
C GLY A 179 0.70 -22.93 -1.08
N SER A 180 0.62 -23.40 0.17
CA SER A 180 1.02 -24.77 0.52
C SER A 180 -0.01 -25.83 0.12
N GLY A 181 -1.25 -25.43 -0.19
CA GLY A 181 -2.39 -26.32 -0.43
C GLY A 181 -2.90 -27.04 0.81
N LEU A 182 -2.38 -26.72 2.01
CA LEU A 182 -2.83 -27.34 3.26
C LEU A 182 -4.08 -26.62 3.79
N PRO A 183 -5.09 -27.36 4.27
CA PRO A 183 -6.25 -26.78 4.93
C PRO A 183 -5.91 -26.25 6.33
N ALA A 184 -6.45 -25.09 6.68
CA ALA A 184 -6.43 -24.58 8.05
C ALA A 184 -7.56 -23.58 8.31
N TRP A 185 -7.96 -23.50 9.57
CA TRP A 185 -8.74 -22.39 10.09
C TRP A 185 -7.78 -21.27 10.51
N LEU A 186 -8.01 -20.04 10.07
CA LEU A 186 -7.22 -18.87 10.49
C LEU A 186 -8.06 -17.95 11.37
N LEU A 187 -7.78 -17.97 12.67
CA LEU A 187 -8.37 -17.08 13.66
C LEU A 187 -7.64 -15.74 13.63
N VAL A 188 -8.34 -14.70 13.16
CA VAL A 188 -7.85 -13.32 13.11
C VAL A 188 -8.38 -12.58 14.33
N THR A 189 -7.51 -12.34 15.31
CA THR A 189 -7.85 -11.63 16.54
C THR A 189 -7.72 -10.12 16.34
N ASP A 190 -8.65 -9.36 16.93
CA ASP A 190 -8.57 -7.90 16.92
C ASP A 190 -7.40 -7.40 17.79
N ALA A 191 -6.44 -6.77 17.13
CA ALA A 191 -5.26 -6.16 17.70
C ALA A 191 -5.13 -4.69 17.28
N GLU A 192 -6.25 -4.03 16.96
CA GLU A 192 -6.30 -2.63 16.51
C GLU A 192 -5.44 -2.38 15.25
N GLY A 193 -5.29 -3.40 14.40
CA GLY A 193 -4.50 -3.32 13.18
C GLY A 193 -2.98 -3.34 13.40
N MET A 194 -2.50 -3.81 14.55
CA MET A 194 -1.07 -3.94 14.86
C MET A 194 -0.51 -5.33 14.54
N SER A 195 0.77 -5.38 14.17
CA SER A 195 1.49 -6.65 13.99
C SER A 195 1.57 -7.44 15.30
N VAL A 196 1.84 -8.75 15.23
CA VAL A 196 1.92 -9.65 16.41
C VAL A 196 2.77 -9.05 17.54
N LEU A 197 4.03 -8.69 17.27
CA LEU A 197 4.95 -8.20 18.30
C LEU A 197 4.58 -6.79 18.79
N THR A 198 4.12 -5.92 17.88
CA THR A 198 3.68 -4.57 18.24
C THR A 198 2.47 -4.64 19.17
N ALA A 199 1.48 -5.47 18.83
CA ALA A 199 0.27 -5.64 19.60
C ALA A 199 0.54 -6.29 20.95
N TRP A 200 1.38 -7.32 20.99
CA TRP A 200 1.81 -7.96 22.25
C TRP A 200 2.50 -6.97 23.18
N ALA A 201 3.48 -6.20 22.68
CA ALA A 201 4.17 -5.20 23.46
C ALA A 201 3.25 -4.07 23.97
N ALA A 202 2.17 -3.77 23.23
CA ALA A 202 1.17 -2.78 23.60
C ALA A 202 0.04 -3.32 24.50
N GLY A 203 0.06 -4.61 24.88
CA GLY A 203 -1.02 -5.24 25.64
C GLY A 203 -2.35 -5.33 24.86
N LYS A 204 -2.27 -5.39 23.53
CA LYS A 204 -3.42 -5.52 22.62
C LYS A 204 -3.49 -6.89 21.94
N PHE A 205 -2.58 -7.79 22.29
CA PHE A 205 -2.58 -9.18 21.86
C PHE A 205 -2.00 -10.06 22.98
N ASP A 206 -2.89 -10.61 23.79
CA ASP A 206 -2.63 -11.41 24.99
C ASP A 206 -3.50 -12.68 24.99
N ALA A 207 -3.33 -13.52 26.02
CA ALA A 207 -4.09 -14.76 26.15
C ALA A 207 -5.61 -14.53 26.24
N GLU A 208 -6.04 -13.55 27.04
CA GLU A 208 -7.46 -13.21 27.23
C GLU A 208 -8.13 -12.83 25.91
N ARG A 209 -7.48 -11.99 25.09
CA ARG A 209 -8.01 -11.56 23.79
C ARG A 209 -8.10 -12.71 22.79
N ILE A 210 -7.11 -13.60 22.76
CA ILE A 210 -7.15 -14.80 21.90
C ILE A 210 -8.29 -15.71 22.36
N ALA A 211 -8.41 -15.98 23.66
CA ALA A 211 -9.48 -16.81 24.21
C ALA A 211 -10.87 -16.21 23.97
N LYS A 212 -11.01 -14.89 24.08
CA LYS A 212 -12.23 -14.17 23.73
C LYS A 212 -12.57 -14.36 22.25
N ALA A 213 -11.61 -14.22 21.34
CA ALA A 213 -11.83 -14.43 19.90
C ALA A 213 -12.27 -15.87 19.58
N VAL A 214 -11.68 -16.87 20.25
CA VAL A 214 -12.11 -18.29 20.13
C VAL A 214 -13.59 -18.47 20.48
N LYS A 215 -14.05 -17.83 21.56
CA LYS A 215 -15.44 -17.89 22.03
C LYS A 215 -16.36 -17.08 21.10
N GLU A 216 -15.98 -15.85 20.78
CA GLU A 216 -16.76 -14.89 19.97
C GLU A 216 -17.04 -15.42 18.56
N PHE A 217 -16.06 -16.08 17.93
CA PHE A 217 -16.20 -16.60 16.57
C PHE A 217 -16.61 -18.07 16.51
N GLY A 218 -17.01 -18.67 17.64
CA GLY A 218 -17.56 -20.04 17.67
C GLY A 218 -16.58 -21.10 17.17
N VAL A 219 -15.27 -20.93 17.41
CA VAL A 219 -14.25 -21.84 16.87
C VAL A 219 -14.45 -23.27 17.38
N ALA A 220 -14.89 -23.42 18.63
CA ALA A 220 -15.18 -24.72 19.25
C ALA A 220 -16.25 -25.54 18.51
N ASP A 221 -17.15 -24.88 17.79
CA ASP A 221 -18.23 -25.54 17.04
C ASP A 221 -17.77 -26.01 15.65
N LYS A 222 -16.61 -25.53 15.20
CA LYS A 222 -16.03 -25.82 13.89
C LYS A 222 -14.98 -26.93 13.92
N VAL A 223 -14.36 -27.17 15.08
CA VAL A 223 -13.26 -28.13 15.22
C VAL A 223 -13.58 -29.27 16.18
N SER A 224 -13.17 -30.46 15.80
CA SER A 224 -13.21 -31.68 16.62
C SER A 224 -12.01 -31.76 17.56
N ARG A 225 -10.85 -31.25 17.12
CA ARG A 225 -9.64 -31.13 17.92
C ARG A 225 -9.55 -29.71 18.46
N LYS A 226 -9.73 -29.55 19.77
CA LYS A 226 -9.51 -28.28 20.47
C LYS A 226 -8.02 -28.00 20.56
N ARG A 227 -7.39 -27.67 19.43
CA ARG A 227 -5.98 -27.31 19.31
C ARG A 227 -5.86 -25.97 18.62
N ILE A 228 -5.02 -25.10 19.17
CA ILE A 228 -4.77 -23.77 18.61
C ILE A 228 -3.27 -23.52 18.51
N VAL A 229 -2.83 -22.93 17.39
CA VAL A 229 -1.43 -22.63 17.13
C VAL A 229 -1.22 -21.14 17.23
N ILE A 230 -0.41 -20.70 18.19
CA ILE A 230 -0.04 -19.29 18.36
C ILE A 230 1.27 -18.96 17.64
N PRO A 231 1.50 -17.71 17.19
CA PRO A 231 2.76 -17.32 16.58
C PRO A 231 3.96 -17.53 17.51
N GLY A 232 5.08 -18.01 16.98
CA GLY A 232 6.26 -18.36 17.79
C GLY A 232 6.90 -17.19 18.53
N HIS A 233 6.66 -15.96 18.08
CA HIS A 233 7.12 -14.74 18.76
C HIS A 233 6.41 -14.46 20.08
N VAL A 234 5.21 -15.03 20.28
CA VAL A 234 4.41 -14.86 21.51
C VAL A 234 4.26 -16.18 22.25
N ALA A 235 5.25 -17.08 22.13
CA ALA A 235 5.28 -18.37 22.82
C ALA A 235 5.04 -18.27 24.33
N VAL A 236 5.44 -17.15 24.94
CA VAL A 236 5.22 -16.86 26.37
C VAL A 236 3.75 -16.83 26.78
N LEU A 237 2.83 -16.60 25.84
CA LEU A 237 1.38 -16.59 26.10
C LEU A 237 0.80 -17.99 26.26
N SER A 238 1.54 -19.06 25.96
CA SER A 238 0.97 -20.41 25.86
C SER A 238 0.37 -20.91 27.18
N GLY A 239 1.03 -20.66 28.31
CA GLY A 239 0.56 -21.11 29.62
C GLY A 239 -0.73 -20.41 30.05
N GLU A 240 -0.73 -19.07 29.98
CA GLU A 240 -1.91 -18.25 30.30
C GLU A 240 -3.08 -18.56 29.36
N LEU A 241 -2.81 -18.82 28.07
CA LEU A 241 -3.85 -19.20 27.11
C LEU A 241 -4.44 -20.59 27.40
N GLU A 242 -3.64 -21.52 27.89
CA GLU A 242 -4.12 -22.86 28.32
C GLU A 242 -5.03 -22.75 29.55
N GLU A 243 -4.74 -21.81 30.46
CA GLU A 243 -5.63 -21.47 31.58
C GLU A 243 -6.94 -20.85 31.09
N GLU A 244 -6.90 -19.90 30.15
CA GLU A 244 -8.11 -19.25 29.61
C GLU A 244 -8.99 -20.17 28.73
N LEU A 245 -8.37 -21.16 28.08
CA LEU A 245 -9.01 -22.12 27.18
C LEU A 245 -8.88 -23.55 27.71
N HIS A 246 -9.49 -23.81 28.87
CA HIS A 246 -9.48 -25.15 29.47
C HIS A 246 -9.84 -26.27 28.49
N GLY A 247 -8.98 -27.28 28.41
CA GLY A 247 -9.14 -28.43 27.52
C GLY A 247 -8.76 -28.17 26.06
N TRP A 248 -8.16 -27.02 25.76
CA TRP A 248 -7.49 -26.76 24.49
C TRP A 248 -6.00 -27.06 24.58
N GLU A 249 -5.48 -27.73 23.56
CA GLU A 249 -4.04 -27.92 23.36
C GLU A 249 -3.45 -26.67 22.68
N ILE A 250 -2.58 -25.95 23.40
CA ILE A 250 -1.87 -24.79 22.83
C ILE A 250 -0.56 -25.25 22.19
N ARG A 251 -0.37 -24.96 20.91
CA ARG A 251 0.87 -25.22 20.18
C ARG A 251 1.56 -23.91 19.82
N VAL A 252 2.87 -23.86 20.01
CA VAL A 252 3.70 -22.74 19.57
C VAL A 252 4.15 -23.02 18.14
N GLY A 253 3.69 -22.18 17.20
CA GLY A 253 4.09 -22.23 15.80
C GLY A 253 5.48 -21.61 15.56
N PRO A 254 5.90 -21.53 14.29
CA PRO A 254 7.14 -20.86 13.93
C PRO A 254 7.08 -19.35 14.19
N ARG A 255 8.25 -18.73 14.24
CA ARG A 255 8.38 -17.26 14.34
C ARG A 255 8.03 -16.56 13.03
N GLU A 256 8.42 -17.17 11.92
CA GLU A 256 8.16 -16.66 10.57
C GLU A 256 7.07 -17.46 9.88
N ALA A 257 6.22 -16.78 9.10
CA ALA A 257 5.09 -17.41 8.43
C ALA A 257 5.51 -18.43 7.35
N VAL A 258 6.66 -18.22 6.70
CA VAL A 258 7.20 -19.09 5.64
C VAL A 258 7.46 -20.53 6.12
N ASP A 259 7.62 -20.73 7.44
CA ASP A 259 7.87 -22.04 8.03
C ASP A 259 6.57 -22.78 8.40
N ILE A 260 5.40 -22.12 8.31
CA ILE A 260 4.10 -22.70 8.65
C ILE A 260 3.83 -24.00 7.86
N PRO A 261 4.06 -24.07 6.53
CA PRO A 261 3.79 -25.31 5.78
C PRO A 261 4.60 -26.50 6.29
N ALA A 262 5.87 -26.30 6.65
CA ALA A 262 6.73 -27.35 7.19
C ALA A 262 6.29 -27.76 8.61
N PHE A 263 5.92 -26.78 9.43
CA PHE A 263 5.39 -27.02 10.78
C PHE A 263 4.09 -27.83 10.74
N MET A 264 3.13 -27.45 9.90
CA MET A 264 1.87 -28.17 9.74
C MET A 264 2.10 -29.64 9.37
N LYS A 265 2.97 -29.91 8.38
CA LYS A 265 3.27 -31.29 7.93
C LYS A 265 3.99 -32.16 8.95
N LYS A 266 4.86 -31.58 9.78
CA LYS A 266 5.75 -32.34 10.67
C LYS A 266 5.27 -32.42 12.12
N VAL A 267 4.48 -31.44 12.55
CA VAL A 267 4.12 -31.25 13.97
C VAL A 267 2.61 -31.37 14.19
N LEU A 268 1.80 -30.97 13.20
CA LEU A 268 0.34 -30.95 13.35
C LEU A 268 -0.38 -32.13 12.68
N ALA A 269 0.28 -32.77 11.71
CA ALA A 269 -0.19 -33.97 11.01
C ALA A 269 -0.54 -35.12 11.97
#